data_AF-A0A8T3N282-F1
#
_entry.id   AF-A0A8T3N282-F1
#
_cell.length_a   1.000
_cell.length_b   1.000
_cell.length_c   1.000
_cell.angle_alpha   90.00
_cell.angle_beta   90.00
_cell.angle_gamma   90.00
#
_symmetry.space_group_name_H-M   'P 1'
#
loop_
_entity.id
_entity.type
_entity.pdbx_description
1 polymer ?
#
loop_
_entity_poly.entity_id
_entity_poly.type
_entity_poly.pdbx_seq_one_letter_code
_entity_poly.pdbx_strand_id
1 'polypeptide(L)' 'MKILLIASPSGDAGLTNLLSDAGASSALPEGVEQICHTTWLLDERKALSFYAAFVHNAPSRKVSLAVFRVDDDARLL' A
#
# COMPACT_ATOMS: atom_id res chain seq x y z
N MET A 1 15.57 -0.82 0.68
CA MET A 1 14.64 -1.50 -0.25
C MET A 1 13.25 -1.03 0.07
N LYS A 2 12.53 -0.58 -0.95
CA LYS A 2 11.16 -0.10 -0.82
C LYS A 2 10.24 -0.95 -1.68
N ILE A 3 8.96 -0.90 -1.37
CA ILE A 3 7.90 -1.57 -2.11
C ILE A 3 6.94 -0.48 -2.57
N LEU A 4 6.70 -0.39 -3.88
CA LEU A 4 5.64 0.43 -4.43
C LEU A 4 4.40 -0.43 -4.56
N LEU A 5 3.31 0.00 -3.92
CA LEU A 5 2.04 -0.68 -3.90
C LEU A 5 0.98 0.21 -4.54
N ILE A 6 0.35 -0.29 -5.60
CA ILE A 6 -0.71 0.40 -6.33
C ILE A 6 -1.99 -0.41 -6.17
N ALA A 7 -3.02 0.23 -5.62
CA ALA A 7 -4.35 -0.34 -5.49
C ALA A 7 -5.24 0.09 -6.66
N SER A 8 -5.95 -0.86 -7.26
CA SER A 8 -6.99 -0.60 -8.23
C SER A 8 -8.32 -1.09 -7.65
N PRO A 9 -9.08 -0.21 -6.99
CA PRO A 9 -10.40 -0.57 -6.49
C PRO A 9 -11.40 -0.66 -7.65
N SER A 10 -12.34 -1.58 -7.56
CA SER A 10 -13.50 -1.63 -8.46
C SER A 10 -14.59 -0.59 -8.11
N GLY A 11 -14.34 0.27 -7.12
CA GLY A 11 -15.15 1.42 -6.70
C GLY A 11 -14.60 2.06 -5.41
N ASP A 12 -14.89 3.34 -5.15
CA ASP A 12 -14.22 4.15 -4.10
C ASP A 12 -14.35 3.59 -2.67
N ALA A 13 -15.49 2.97 -2.34
CA ALA A 13 -15.73 2.43 -0.99
C ALA A 13 -14.81 1.24 -0.63
N GLY A 14 -14.25 0.55 -1.63
CA GLY A 14 -13.33 -0.57 -1.38
C GLY A 14 -11.99 -0.11 -0.79
N LEU A 15 -11.51 1.07 -1.21
CA LEU A 15 -10.19 1.57 -0.85
C LEU A 15 -10.13 2.16 0.55
N THR A 16 -11.12 2.98 0.92
CA THR A 16 -11.19 3.62 2.24
C THR A 16 -11.31 2.57 3.36
N ASN A 17 -12.13 1.54 3.12
CA ASN A 17 -12.27 0.42 4.05
C ASN A 17 -10.98 -0.41 4.13
N LEU A 18 -10.29 -0.61 3.02
CA LEU A 18 -9.03 -1.35 2.98
C LEU A 18 -7.90 -0.67 3.77
N LEU A 19 -7.78 0.65 3.65
CA LEU A 19 -6.81 1.43 4.43
C LEU A 19 -7.08 1.33 5.94
N SER A 20 -8.35 1.42 6.31
CA SER A 20 -8.78 1.30 7.71
C SER A 20 -8.45 -0.08 8.27
N ASP A 21 -8.73 -1.15 7.51
CA ASP A 21 -8.40 -2.54 7.88
C ASP A 21 -6.89 -2.78 7.96
N ALA A 22 -6.08 -2.04 7.18
CA ALA A 22 -4.63 -2.10 7.22
C ALA A 22 -4.02 -1.27 8.37
N GLY A 23 -4.83 -0.58 9.17
CA GLY A 23 -4.38 0.25 10.28
C GLY A 23 -3.94 1.66 9.88
N ALA A 24 -4.18 2.07 8.63
CA ALA A 24 -4.09 3.46 8.20
C ALA A 24 -5.40 4.16 8.55
N SER A 25 -5.46 4.75 9.75
CA SER A 25 -6.52 5.73 10.06
C SER A 25 -6.06 7.13 9.60
N SER A 26 -6.19 8.17 10.42
CA SER A 26 -5.78 9.54 10.07
C SER A 26 -4.27 9.73 9.88
N ALA A 27 -3.45 8.79 10.35
CA ALA A 27 -2.01 8.77 10.14
C ALA A 27 -1.57 7.40 9.61
N LEU A 28 -0.69 7.41 8.60
CA LEU A 28 -0.08 6.20 8.07
C LEU A 28 0.97 5.65 9.07
N PRO A 29 1.17 4.32 9.14
CA PRO A 29 2.24 3.73 9.94
C PRO A 29 3.64 4.21 9.53
N GLU A 30 4.60 4.10 10.45
CA GLU A 30 5.99 4.41 10.13
C GLU A 30 6.50 3.57 8.95
N GLY A 31 7.16 4.22 8.00
CA GLY A 31 7.66 3.57 6.79
C GLY A 31 6.62 3.39 5.69
N VAL A 32 5.40 3.95 5.84
CA VAL A 32 4.42 4.05 4.74
C VAL A 32 4.29 5.50 4.31
N GLU A 33 4.52 5.76 3.03
CA GLU A 33 4.34 7.06 2.39
C GLU A 33 3.27 6.94 1.32
N GLN A 34 2.24 7.79 1.35
CA GLN A 34 1.25 7.85 0.28
C GLN A 34 1.74 8.80 -0.80
N ILE A 35 2.01 8.25 -1.99
CA ILE A 35 2.43 9.03 -3.17
C ILE A 35 1.22 9.69 -3.81
N CYS A 36 0.13 8.94 -3.95
CA CYS A 36 -1.17 9.45 -4.40
C CYS A 36 -2.28 8.55 -3.88
N HIS A 37 -3.55 8.92 -4.10
CA HIS A 37 -4.72 8.31 -3.46
C HIS A 37 -4.69 6.77 -3.39
N THR A 38 -4.24 6.10 -4.46
CA THR A 38 -4.20 4.64 -4.59
C THR A 38 -2.78 4.07 -4.59
N THR A 39 -1.75 4.86 -4.32
CA THR A 39 -0.35 4.45 -4.44
C THR A 39 0.44 4.78 -3.18
N TRP A 40 1.13 3.77 -2.65
CA TRP A 40 1.97 3.89 -1.46
C TRP A 40 3.37 3.37 -1.72
N LEU A 41 4.35 4.01 -1.11
CA LEU A 41 5.72 3.55 -1.01
C LEU A 41 5.96 3.05 0.41
N LEU A 42 6.41 1.81 0.55
CA LEU A 42 6.60 1.15 1.82
C LEU A 42 8.07 0.81 2.03
N ASP A 43 8.62 1.17 3.19
CA ASP A 43 9.86 0.59 3.70
C ASP A 43 9.57 -0.83 4.17
N GLU A 44 10.14 -1.82 3.47
CA GLU A 44 9.91 -3.23 3.74
C GLU A 44 10.14 -3.63 5.21
N ARG A 45 11.11 -3.00 5.89
CA ARG A 45 11.49 -3.37 7.26
C ARG A 45 10.53 -2.79 8.29
N LYS A 46 9.91 -1.66 7.99
CA LYS A 46 9.06 -0.91 8.94
C LYS A 46 7.57 -1.16 8.72
N ALA A 47 7.18 -1.38 7.46
CA ALA A 47 5.80 -1.45 7.04
C ALA A 47 5.32 -2.87 6.66
N LEU A 48 6.06 -3.92 7.03
CA LEU A 48 5.70 -5.30 6.69
C LEU A 48 4.29 -5.69 7.19
N SER A 49 3.94 -5.29 8.42
CA SER A 49 2.62 -5.57 9.00
C SER A 49 1.50 -4.87 8.24
N PHE A 50 1.73 -3.61 7.83
CA PHE A 50 0.79 -2.86 7.02
C PHE A 50 0.61 -3.52 5.65
N TYR A 51 1.71 -3.88 4.98
CA TYR A 51 1.69 -4.61 3.71
C TYR A 51 0.91 -5.93 3.81
N ALA A 52 1.20 -6.74 4.82
CA ALA A 52 0.53 -8.02 5.03
C ALA A 52 -0.98 -7.85 5.23
N ALA A 53 -1.40 -6.88 6.05
CA ALA A 53 -2.81 -6.58 6.26
C ALA A 53 -3.48 -6.06 4.98
N PHE A 54 -2.80 -5.19 4.23
CA PHE A 54 -3.31 -4.64 2.97
C PHE A 54 -3.54 -5.74 1.92
N VAL A 55 -2.56 -6.64 1.75
CA VAL A 55 -2.65 -7.78 0.82
C VAL A 55 -3.71 -8.79 1.27
N HIS A 56 -3.81 -9.06 2.58
CA HIS A 56 -4.79 -10.00 3.11
C HIS A 56 -6.23 -9.52 2.90
N ASN A 57 -6.49 -8.22 3.08
CA ASN A 57 -7.84 -7.66 3.02
C ASN A 57 -8.26 -7.21 1.61
N ALA A 58 -7.32 -6.97 0.68
CA ALA A 58 -7.66 -6.47 -0.66
C ALA A 58 -8.68 -7.33 -1.44
N PRO A 59 -8.61 -8.68 -1.43
CA PRO A 59 -9.58 -9.52 -2.15
C PRO A 59 -11.01 -9.37 -1.64
N SER A 60 -11.20 -9.35 -0.31
CA SER A 60 -12.55 -9.22 0.30
C SER A 60 -13.16 -7.84 0.03
N ARG A 61 -12.32 -6.84 -0.24
CA ARG A 61 -12.71 -5.47 -0.62
C ARG A 61 -12.80 -5.24 -2.13
N LYS A 62 -12.61 -6.27 -2.96
CA LYS A 62 -12.58 -6.18 -4.43
C LYS A 62 -11.57 -5.15 -4.96
N VAL A 63 -10.39 -5.12 -4.32
CA VAL A 63 -9.26 -4.29 -4.70
C VAL A 63 -8.19 -5.18 -5.32
N SER A 64 -7.73 -4.84 -6.51
CA SER A 64 -6.55 -5.47 -7.13
C SER A 64 -5.30 -4.72 -6.72
N LEU A 65 -4.20 -5.44 -6.46
CA LEU A 65 -2.93 -4.84 -6.07
C LEU A 65 -1.86 -5.14 -7.12
N ALA A 66 -1.12 -4.10 -7.51
CA ALA A 66 0.15 -4.24 -8.20
C ALA A 66 1.28 -3.89 -7.21
N VAL A 67 2.25 -4.78 -7.09
CA VAL A 67 3.35 -4.66 -6.12
C VAL A 67 4.66 -4.69 -6.88
N PHE A 68 5.46 -3.64 -6.72
CA PHE A 68 6.76 -3.50 -7.35
C PHE A 68 7.83 -3.35 -6.27
N ARG A 69 8.93 -4.09 -6.42
CA ARG A 69 10.13 -3.83 -5.64
C ARG A 69 10.84 -2.62 -6.23
N VAL A 70 11.21 -1.69 -5.36
CA VAL A 70 12.00 -0.50 -5.71
C VAL A 70 13.31 -0.60 -4.93
N ASP A 71 14.40 -0.82 -5.66
CA ASP A 71 15.74 -0.72 -5.08
C ASP A 71 16.13 0.77 -4.99
N ASP A 72 16.80 1.15 -3.89
CA ASP A 72 17.17 2.54 -3.63
C ASP A 72 18.16 3.12 -4.66
N ASP A 73 18.77 2.25 -5.49
CA ASP A 73 19.67 2.59 -6.60
C ASP A 73 18.96 2.78 -7.95
N ALA A 74 17.62 2.78 -7.98
CA ALA A 74 16.85 3.03 -9.20
C ALA A 74 17.04 4.48 -9.68
N ARG A 75 18.12 4.73 -10.42
CA ARG A 75 18.25 5.91 -11.28
C ARG A 75 17.19 5.80 -12.36
N LEU A 76 16.26 6.76 -12.39
CA LEU A 76 15.40 6.99 -13.54
C LEU A 76 16.32 7.34 -14.71
N LEU A 77 16.58 6.37 -15.58
CA LEU A 77 17.22 6.56 -16.88
C LEU A 77 16.22 7.16 -17.87
#